data_AF-A0A536J7E6-F1
#
_entry.id   AF-A0A536J7E6-F1
#
_cell.length_a   1.000
_cell.length_b   1.000
_cell.length_c   1.000
_cell.angle_alpha   90.00
_cell.angle_beta   90.00
_cell.angle_gamma   90.00
#
_symmetry.space_group_name_H-M   'P 1'
#
loop_
_entity.id
_entity.type
_entity.pdbx_description
1 polymer ?
#
loop_
_entity_poly.entity_id
_entity_poly.type
_entity_poly.pdbx_seq_one_letter_code
_entity_poly.pdbx_strand_id
1 'polypeptide(L)'
;LTHGVRNPIRVWLEDLGVFGLRSYEKRVPEEVFRQSALGVACFLKHLWATDGCVHLSHGLAHYANVYYASSSRQLALDVQSLLLRIGINARISNHSQGTKGRDQYHVTVSSQHDIYAFLEIVEVLGVNKTKHKAAILDYLGAKRENRNRDVIPAIAWRMHAIPAMTRAGITTREMYSGLQTSYAGTAIYEQNLSRERARRLAAVVESDELELLATSDVYWDKIRTISPDGIEDVYDLTVDDLHNFVAGNVIVHNSIEQDADVVMFLFRPDYYKSDEKPGVAEVHVAKHRNGPTGTIELKFRRDHTRFYNLETRRPEPGTE
;
A
#
# COMPACT_ATOMS: atom_id res chain seq x y z
N LEU A 1 -34.73 -8.61 -36.44
CA LEU A 1 -34.99 -9.27 -35.14
C LEU A 1 -36.50 -9.35 -34.97
N THR A 2 -37.06 -10.55 -35.09
CA THR A 2 -38.49 -10.86 -35.00
C THR A 2 -38.99 -10.69 -33.55
N HIS A 3 -40.22 -10.19 -33.40
CA HIS A 3 -40.85 -9.97 -32.09
C HIS A 3 -40.81 -11.23 -31.22
N GLY A 4 -40.36 -11.08 -29.97
CA GLY A 4 -40.36 -12.16 -28.96
C GLY A 4 -39.01 -12.82 -28.68
N VAL A 5 -37.98 -12.63 -29.52
CA VAL A 5 -36.62 -13.18 -29.27
C VAL A 5 -35.72 -12.11 -28.68
N ARG A 6 -35.33 -12.26 -27.42
CA ARG A 6 -34.36 -11.38 -26.77
C ARG A 6 -32.97 -11.58 -27.39
N ASN A 7 -32.25 -10.49 -27.65
CA ASN A 7 -30.89 -10.54 -28.18
C ASN A 7 -29.98 -11.34 -27.21
N PRO A 8 -29.30 -12.40 -27.66
CA PRO A 8 -28.45 -13.23 -26.78
C PRO A 8 -27.37 -12.45 -26.03
N ILE A 9 -26.79 -11.41 -26.65
CA ILE A 9 -25.79 -10.54 -26.01
C ILE A 9 -26.43 -9.76 -24.86
N ARG A 10 -27.66 -9.28 -25.06
CA ARG A 10 -28.39 -8.59 -24.00
C ARG A 10 -28.68 -9.52 -22.82
N VAL A 11 -29.16 -10.73 -23.08
CA VAL A 11 -29.43 -11.72 -22.02
C VAL A 11 -28.16 -12.02 -21.24
N TRP A 12 -27.05 -12.28 -21.95
CA TRP A 12 -25.75 -12.51 -21.32
C TRP A 12 -25.28 -11.33 -20.45
N LEU A 13 -25.45 -10.08 -20.90
CA LEU A 13 -25.10 -8.90 -20.09
C LEU A 13 -26.05 -8.67 -18.90
N GLU A 14 -27.33 -9.06 -19.04
CA GLU A 14 -28.30 -9.06 -17.93
C GLU A 14 -27.89 -10.09 -16.87
N ASP A 15 -27.50 -11.30 -17.29
CA ASP A 15 -27.02 -12.37 -16.39
C ASP A 15 -25.74 -11.97 -15.64
N LEU A 16 -24.83 -11.25 -16.30
CA LEU A 16 -23.64 -10.66 -15.67
C LEU A 16 -23.94 -9.44 -14.78
N GLY A 17 -25.20 -8.98 -14.73
CA GLY A 17 -25.62 -7.84 -13.92
C GLY A 17 -25.04 -6.49 -14.36
N VAL A 18 -24.59 -6.38 -15.62
CA VAL A 18 -23.96 -5.16 -16.18
C VAL A 18 -24.78 -4.47 -17.26
N PHE A 19 -25.90 -5.06 -17.69
CA PHE A 19 -26.82 -4.43 -18.63
C PHE A 19 -27.61 -3.28 -17.97
N GLY A 20 -27.78 -2.17 -18.68
CA GLY A 20 -28.61 -1.04 -18.24
C GLY A 20 -27.98 -0.11 -17.20
N LEU A 21 -26.75 -0.37 -16.76
CA LEU A 21 -26.03 0.50 -15.81
C LEU A 21 -25.61 1.83 -16.44
N ARG A 22 -25.75 2.92 -15.69
CA ARG A 22 -25.18 4.22 -16.05
C ARG A 22 -23.67 4.21 -15.84
N SER A 23 -22.97 5.18 -16.44
CA SER A 23 -21.49 5.25 -16.40
C SER A 23 -20.89 5.21 -14.99
N TYR A 24 -21.57 5.81 -14.01
CA TYR A 24 -21.15 5.87 -12.62
C TYR A 24 -21.59 4.67 -11.77
N GLU A 25 -22.43 3.78 -12.34
CA GLU A 25 -22.95 2.56 -11.70
C GLU A 25 -22.21 1.31 -12.18
N LYS A 26 -21.40 1.44 -13.24
CA LYS A 26 -20.60 0.34 -13.79
C LYS A 26 -19.68 -0.27 -12.73
N ARG A 27 -19.49 -1.57 -12.82
CA ARG A 27 -18.56 -2.37 -12.01
C ARG A 27 -18.08 -3.54 -12.84
N VAL A 28 -17.00 -4.20 -12.43
CA VAL A 28 -16.55 -5.44 -13.05
C VAL A 28 -17.46 -6.58 -12.57
N PRO A 29 -17.97 -7.45 -13.47
CA PRO A 29 -18.69 -8.67 -13.06
C PRO A 29 -17.82 -9.61 -12.23
N GLU A 30 -18.40 -10.28 -11.23
CA GLU A 30 -17.68 -11.24 -10.38
C GLU A 30 -17.01 -12.37 -11.17
N GLU A 31 -17.60 -12.77 -12.29
CA GLU A 31 -17.09 -13.80 -13.20
C GLU A 31 -15.69 -13.47 -13.72
N VAL A 32 -15.37 -12.18 -13.86
CA VAL A 32 -14.04 -11.71 -14.29
C VAL A 32 -13.01 -11.93 -13.18
N PHE A 33 -13.37 -11.67 -11.91
CA PHE A 33 -12.50 -11.95 -10.77
C PHE A 33 -12.21 -13.45 -10.60
N ARG A 34 -13.11 -14.32 -11.08
CA ARG A 34 -12.94 -15.78 -11.10
C ARG A 34 -12.04 -16.30 -12.25
N GLN A 35 -11.65 -15.45 -13.21
CA GLN A 35 -10.81 -15.88 -14.33
C GLN A 35 -9.36 -16.17 -13.93
N SER A 36 -8.60 -16.83 -14.81
CA SER A 36 -7.14 -16.93 -14.68
C SER A 36 -6.46 -15.57 -14.88
N ALA A 37 -5.16 -15.48 -14.58
CA ALA A 37 -4.36 -14.28 -14.86
C ALA A 37 -4.44 -13.86 -16.34
N LEU A 38 -4.42 -14.82 -17.27
CA LEU A 38 -4.60 -14.56 -18.70
C LEU A 38 -6.00 -14.02 -19.04
N GLY A 39 -7.05 -14.53 -18.39
CA GLY A 39 -8.41 -14.05 -18.58
C GLY A 39 -8.60 -12.62 -18.05
N VAL A 40 -8.03 -12.32 -16.88
CA VAL A 40 -7.99 -10.95 -16.32
C VAL A 40 -7.22 -10.00 -17.23
N ALA A 41 -6.04 -10.41 -17.70
CA ALA A 41 -5.25 -9.62 -18.63
C ALA A 41 -6.02 -9.34 -19.93
N CYS A 42 -6.70 -10.35 -20.48
CA CYS A 42 -7.54 -10.20 -21.67
C CYS A 42 -8.70 -9.22 -21.43
N PHE A 43 -9.36 -9.29 -20.27
CA PHE A 43 -10.40 -8.32 -19.91
C PHE A 43 -9.84 -6.90 -19.84
N LEU A 44 -8.74 -6.70 -19.11
CA LEU A 44 -8.09 -5.40 -18.96
C LEU A 44 -7.61 -4.84 -20.30
N LYS A 45 -7.10 -5.69 -21.21
CA LYS A 45 -6.70 -5.32 -22.57
C LYS A 45 -7.84 -4.67 -23.34
N HIS A 46 -9.01 -5.32 -23.34
CA HIS A 46 -10.20 -4.83 -24.03
C HIS A 46 -10.83 -3.64 -23.31
N LEU A 47 -10.79 -3.59 -21.98
CA LEU A 47 -11.21 -2.43 -21.22
C LEU A 47 -10.36 -1.22 -21.57
N TRP A 48 -9.03 -1.37 -21.60
CA TRP A 48 -8.12 -0.29 -21.98
C TRP A 48 -8.28 0.13 -23.44
N ALA A 49 -8.67 -0.79 -24.34
CA ALA A 49 -8.93 -0.46 -25.74
C ALA A 49 -10.01 0.61 -25.90
N THR A 50 -11.00 0.64 -24.98
CA THR A 50 -12.08 1.63 -24.92
C THR A 50 -11.59 2.96 -24.33
N ASP A 51 -11.70 3.12 -23.01
CA ASP A 51 -11.47 4.40 -22.30
C ASP A 51 -10.07 4.52 -21.70
N GLY A 52 -9.18 3.54 -21.93
CA GLY A 52 -7.80 3.57 -21.45
C GLY A 52 -6.86 4.41 -22.29
N CYS A 53 -5.89 5.04 -21.63
CA CYS A 53 -4.80 5.80 -22.23
C CYS A 53 -3.48 5.02 -22.12
N VAL A 54 -2.74 4.97 -23.23
CA VAL A 54 -1.33 4.55 -23.30
C VAL A 54 -0.66 5.54 -24.24
N HIS A 55 0.14 6.43 -23.67
CA HIS A 55 0.74 7.54 -24.41
C HIS A 55 2.10 7.91 -23.85
N LEU A 56 3.07 8.13 -24.72
CA LEU A 56 4.34 8.76 -24.34
C LEU A 56 4.23 10.26 -24.64
N SER A 57 4.35 11.09 -23.61
CA SER A 57 4.30 12.54 -23.80
C SER A 57 5.51 13.06 -24.58
N HIS A 58 5.30 14.14 -25.34
CA HIS A 58 6.34 14.86 -26.07
C HIS A 58 6.54 16.25 -25.44
N GLY A 59 7.77 16.61 -25.06
CA GLY A 59 8.10 17.88 -24.42
C GLY A 59 9.45 17.87 -23.67
N LEU A 60 9.72 18.92 -22.87
CA LEU A 60 10.97 19.10 -22.10
C LEU A 60 11.30 17.92 -21.15
N ALA A 61 10.28 17.17 -20.71
CA ALA A 61 10.45 15.90 -20.01
C ALA A 61 9.43 14.87 -20.52
N HIS A 62 9.92 13.82 -21.19
CA HIS A 62 9.10 12.68 -21.56
C HIS A 62 8.61 11.94 -20.32
N TYR A 63 7.35 11.50 -20.32
CA TYR A 63 6.84 10.54 -19.35
C TYR A 63 5.83 9.61 -20.01
N ALA A 64 5.84 8.35 -19.59
CA ALA A 64 4.86 7.37 -20.00
C ALA A 64 3.58 7.59 -19.21
N ASN A 65 2.45 7.72 -19.91
CA ASN A 65 1.14 7.92 -19.34
C ASN A 65 0.28 6.69 -19.63
N VAL A 66 0.05 5.89 -18.59
CA VAL A 66 -0.79 4.68 -18.65
C VAL A 66 -1.85 4.79 -17.57
N TYR A 67 -3.09 5.07 -17.98
CA TYR A 67 -4.20 5.17 -17.03
C TYR A 67 -5.54 4.77 -17.66
N TYR A 68 -6.49 4.43 -16.80
CA TYR A 68 -7.90 4.25 -17.14
C TYR A 68 -8.74 5.25 -16.33
N ALA A 69 -9.68 5.93 -16.98
CA ALA A 69 -10.55 6.90 -16.33
C ALA A 69 -12.01 6.41 -16.31
N SER A 70 -12.68 6.57 -15.18
CA SER A 70 -14.09 6.23 -15.03
C SER A 70 -14.81 7.19 -14.09
N SER A 71 -16.11 7.42 -14.35
CA SER A 71 -17.00 8.11 -13.39
C SER A 71 -17.53 7.19 -12.29
N SER A 72 -17.29 5.88 -12.39
CA SER A 72 -17.62 4.90 -11.35
C SER A 72 -16.40 4.65 -10.47
N ARG A 73 -16.54 4.97 -9.17
CA ARG A 73 -15.54 4.65 -8.16
C ARG A 73 -15.37 3.14 -8.00
N GLN A 74 -16.47 2.39 -8.04
CA GLN A 74 -16.42 0.93 -7.92
C GLN A 74 -15.64 0.32 -9.08
N LEU A 75 -15.91 0.73 -10.32
CA LEU A 75 -15.17 0.24 -11.49
C LEU A 75 -13.67 0.55 -11.37
N ALA A 76 -13.30 1.73 -10.87
CA ALA A 76 -11.90 2.08 -10.67
C ALA A 76 -11.22 1.19 -9.62
N LEU A 77 -11.90 0.88 -8.50
CA LEU A 77 -11.42 -0.04 -7.47
C LEU A 77 -11.29 -1.48 -8.00
N ASP A 78 -12.29 -1.93 -8.75
CA ASP A 78 -12.28 -3.26 -9.36
C ASP A 78 -11.10 -3.42 -10.33
N VAL A 79 -10.89 -2.41 -11.19
CA VAL A 79 -9.76 -2.40 -12.14
C VAL A 79 -8.41 -2.38 -11.41
N GLN A 80 -8.28 -1.58 -10.34
CA GLN A 80 -7.07 -1.60 -9.51
C GLN A 80 -6.84 -3.00 -8.90
N SER A 81 -7.88 -3.65 -8.40
CA SER A 81 -7.80 -4.98 -7.79
C SER A 81 -7.43 -6.05 -8.82
N LEU A 82 -7.98 -5.97 -10.04
CA LEU A 82 -7.62 -6.85 -11.15
C LEU A 82 -6.16 -6.67 -11.58
N LEU A 83 -5.68 -5.43 -11.66
CA LEU A 83 -4.26 -5.14 -11.95
C LEU A 83 -3.36 -5.72 -10.87
N LEU A 84 -3.71 -5.52 -9.60
CA LEU A 84 -2.92 -6.05 -8.48
C LEU A 84 -2.87 -7.58 -8.49
N ARG A 85 -3.98 -8.25 -8.87
CA ARG A 85 -4.06 -9.72 -8.98
C ARG A 85 -3.10 -10.30 -10.03
N ILE A 86 -2.67 -9.51 -11.00
CA ILE A 86 -1.66 -9.89 -12.00
C ILE A 86 -0.30 -9.22 -11.74
N GLY A 87 -0.06 -8.75 -10.51
CA GLY A 87 1.23 -8.20 -10.08
C GLY A 87 1.49 -6.76 -10.51
N ILE A 88 0.47 -6.02 -10.94
CA ILE A 88 0.62 -4.63 -11.42
C ILE A 88 0.02 -3.68 -10.38
N ASN A 89 0.88 -2.90 -9.72
CA ASN A 89 0.41 -1.91 -8.76
C ASN A 89 -0.08 -0.64 -9.49
N ALA A 90 -1.31 -0.21 -9.19
CA ALA A 90 -1.90 1.02 -9.74
C ALA A 90 -2.41 1.95 -8.63
N ARG A 91 -2.36 3.26 -8.88
CA ARG A 91 -2.88 4.29 -7.97
C ARG A 91 -4.21 4.82 -8.46
N ILE A 92 -5.17 5.00 -7.56
CA ILE A 92 -6.40 5.74 -7.84
C ILE A 92 -6.24 7.21 -7.43
N SER A 93 -6.59 8.13 -8.31
CA SER A 93 -6.76 9.56 -8.01
C SER A 93 -8.14 10.04 -8.42
N ASN A 94 -8.73 10.92 -7.60
CA ASN A 94 -9.99 11.61 -7.94
C ASN A 94 -9.68 12.94 -8.63
N HIS A 95 -10.32 13.19 -9.77
CA HIS A 95 -10.22 14.41 -10.57
C HIS A 95 -11.60 15.05 -10.69
N SER A 96 -11.82 16.14 -9.95
CA SER A 96 -13.10 16.82 -9.99
C SER A 96 -13.35 17.48 -11.35
N GLN A 97 -14.59 17.34 -11.84
CA GLN A 97 -15.06 17.99 -13.07
C GLN A 97 -15.84 19.28 -12.78
N GLY A 98 -15.95 19.69 -11.52
CA GLY A 98 -16.70 20.87 -11.11
C GLY A 98 -18.13 20.85 -11.65
N THR A 99 -18.50 21.84 -12.45
CA THR A 99 -19.83 21.94 -13.07
C THR A 99 -19.97 21.17 -14.39
N LYS A 100 -18.89 20.63 -14.94
CA LYS A 100 -18.89 19.96 -16.26
C LYS A 100 -19.41 18.52 -16.20
N GLY A 101 -19.52 17.93 -15.02
CA GLY A 101 -20.01 16.58 -14.86
C GLY A 101 -19.57 15.94 -13.55
N ARG A 102 -19.66 14.61 -13.50
CA ARG A 102 -19.20 13.83 -12.35
C ARG A 102 -17.69 13.74 -12.33
N ASP A 103 -17.15 13.77 -11.11
CA ASP A 103 -15.78 13.44 -10.79
C ASP A 103 -15.29 12.17 -11.51
N GLN A 104 -14.03 12.19 -11.94
CA GLN A 104 -13.39 11.08 -12.64
C GLN A 104 -12.33 10.43 -11.75
N TYR A 105 -12.39 9.11 -11.65
CA TYR A 105 -11.42 8.29 -10.95
C TYR A 105 -10.44 7.73 -11.96
N HIS A 106 -9.17 8.11 -11.82
CA HIS A 106 -8.08 7.66 -12.68
C HIS A 106 -7.31 6.54 -12.00
N VAL A 107 -7.29 5.36 -12.62
CA VAL A 107 -6.43 4.23 -12.24
C VAL A 107 -5.13 4.36 -13.03
N THR A 108 -4.06 4.77 -12.38
CA THR A 108 -2.78 5.12 -13.02
C THR A 108 -1.69 4.11 -12.70
N VAL A 109 -1.01 3.62 -13.75
CA VAL A 109 0.18 2.78 -13.65
C VAL A 109 1.39 3.68 -13.93
N SER A 110 2.29 3.83 -12.95
CA SER A 110 3.30 4.90 -12.98
C SER A 110 4.74 4.46 -12.76
N SER A 111 4.98 3.31 -12.11
CA SER A 111 6.36 2.81 -11.96
C SER A 111 6.85 2.21 -13.27
N GLN A 112 8.17 2.23 -13.48
CA GLN A 112 8.76 1.64 -14.69
C GLN A 112 8.50 0.13 -14.74
N HIS A 113 8.70 -0.59 -13.64
CA HIS A 113 8.35 -2.01 -13.51
C HIS A 113 6.87 -2.29 -13.85
N ASP A 114 5.93 -1.57 -13.23
CA ASP A 114 4.49 -1.81 -13.43
C ASP A 114 4.04 -1.42 -14.84
N ILE A 115 4.60 -0.36 -15.44
CA ILE A 115 4.32 0.01 -16.82
C ILE A 115 4.83 -1.07 -17.77
N TYR A 116 6.03 -1.59 -17.55
CA TYR A 116 6.56 -2.69 -18.35
C TYR A 116 5.68 -3.94 -18.23
N ALA A 117 5.36 -4.35 -16.99
CA ALA A 117 4.47 -5.48 -16.72
C ALA A 117 3.10 -5.29 -17.36
N PHE A 118 2.51 -4.09 -17.30
CA PHE A 118 1.26 -3.77 -17.99
C PHE A 118 1.38 -3.95 -19.50
N LEU A 119 2.41 -3.37 -20.12
CA LEU A 119 2.58 -3.43 -21.57
C LEU A 119 2.83 -4.87 -22.05
N GLU A 120 3.47 -5.73 -21.25
CA GLU A 120 3.75 -7.12 -21.60
C GLU A 120 2.60 -8.08 -21.27
N ILE A 121 1.99 -7.98 -20.08
CA ILE A 121 0.96 -8.93 -19.61
C ILE A 121 -0.42 -8.56 -20.16
N VAL A 122 -0.82 -7.30 -20.02
CA VAL A 122 -2.14 -6.82 -20.48
C VAL A 122 -2.12 -6.55 -21.97
N GLU A 123 -0.98 -6.11 -22.50
CA GLU A 123 -0.83 -5.65 -23.88
C GLU A 123 -1.77 -4.48 -24.22
N VAL A 124 -1.74 -4.04 -25.49
CA VAL A 124 -2.55 -2.94 -25.98
C VAL A 124 -3.20 -3.30 -27.31
N LEU A 125 -4.37 -2.73 -27.57
CA LEU A 125 -5.10 -2.84 -28.84
C LEU A 125 -5.22 -1.48 -29.53
N GLY A 126 -5.14 -1.50 -30.86
CA GLY A 126 -5.28 -0.33 -31.72
C GLY A 126 -3.95 0.29 -32.12
N VAL A 127 -3.86 0.71 -33.39
CA VAL A 127 -2.63 1.15 -34.06
C VAL A 127 -1.89 2.23 -33.27
N ASN A 128 -2.60 3.25 -32.77
CA ASN A 128 -1.99 4.33 -31.99
C ASN A 128 -1.42 3.85 -30.64
N LYS A 129 -2.15 3.00 -29.91
CA LYS A 129 -1.69 2.47 -28.61
C LYS A 129 -0.50 1.54 -28.81
N THR A 130 -0.48 0.72 -29.87
CA THR A 130 0.67 -0.13 -30.22
C THR A 130 1.92 0.71 -30.53
N LYS A 131 1.77 1.80 -31.29
CA LYS A 131 2.88 2.74 -31.54
C LYS A 131 3.42 3.34 -30.24
N HIS A 132 2.53 3.76 -29.34
CA HIS A 132 2.95 4.30 -28.04
C HIS A 132 3.54 3.24 -27.12
N LYS A 133 3.04 1.98 -27.11
CA LYS A 133 3.68 0.86 -26.40
C LYS A 133 5.14 0.73 -26.83
N ALA A 134 5.40 0.65 -28.13
CA ALA A 134 6.77 0.54 -28.66
C ALA A 134 7.65 1.73 -28.22
N ALA A 135 7.15 2.96 -28.34
CA ALA A 135 7.88 4.15 -27.92
C ALA A 135 8.15 4.20 -26.40
N ILE A 136 7.20 3.75 -25.58
CA ILE A 136 7.36 3.68 -24.12
C ILE A 136 8.42 2.64 -23.76
N LEU A 137 8.39 1.45 -24.37
CA LEU A 137 9.38 0.40 -24.10
C LEU A 137 10.80 0.85 -24.45
N ASP A 138 10.98 1.52 -25.59
CA ASP A 138 12.26 2.13 -25.98
C ASP A 138 12.71 3.21 -24.97
N TYR A 139 11.81 4.12 -24.61
CA TYR A 139 12.06 5.17 -23.63
C TYR A 139 12.45 4.64 -22.24
N LEU A 140 11.77 3.58 -21.76
CA LEU A 140 12.06 2.97 -20.46
C LEU A 140 13.37 2.16 -20.49
N GLY A 141 13.67 1.47 -21.60
CA GLY A 141 14.93 0.75 -21.78
C GLY A 141 16.16 1.66 -21.66
N ALA A 142 16.04 2.93 -22.07
CA ALA A 142 17.11 3.92 -21.98
C ALA A 142 17.29 4.56 -20.59
N LYS A 143 16.34 4.38 -19.64
CA LYS A 143 16.34 5.06 -18.34
C LYS A 143 16.59 4.13 -17.16
N ARG A 144 17.29 4.67 -16.17
CA ARG A 144 17.42 4.05 -14.84
C ARG A 144 16.10 4.20 -14.09
N GLU A 145 15.60 3.08 -13.59
CA GLU A 145 14.32 3.00 -12.87
C GLU A 145 14.25 3.91 -11.63
N ASN A 146 13.09 4.57 -11.47
CA ASN A 146 12.78 5.36 -10.29
C ASN A 146 12.36 4.43 -9.13
N ARG A 147 13.18 4.43 -8.07
CA ARG A 147 13.10 3.46 -6.96
C ARG A 147 12.23 3.91 -5.79
N ASN A 148 11.49 5.00 -5.94
CA ASN A 148 10.83 5.70 -4.82
C ASN A 148 9.36 5.32 -4.60
N ARG A 149 8.80 4.37 -5.37
CA ARG A 149 7.39 3.98 -5.26
C ARG A 149 7.18 2.81 -4.31
N ASP A 150 7.85 1.70 -4.58
CA ASP A 150 7.82 0.52 -3.71
C ASP A 150 9.02 0.57 -2.76
N VAL A 151 8.76 1.10 -1.57
CA VAL A 151 9.78 1.39 -0.57
C VAL A 151 9.39 0.79 0.77
N ILE A 152 10.38 0.23 1.45
CA ILE A 152 10.27 -0.23 2.82
C ILE A 152 10.39 1.01 3.73
N PRO A 153 9.45 1.22 4.67
CA PRO A 153 9.44 2.38 5.55
C PRO A 153 10.74 2.55 6.34
N ALA A 154 11.14 3.80 6.59
CA ALA A 154 12.38 4.16 7.29
C ALA A 154 12.53 3.48 8.67
N ILE A 155 11.42 3.12 9.32
CA ILE A 155 11.43 2.40 10.60
C ILE A 155 12.20 1.06 10.53
N ALA A 156 12.32 0.46 9.34
CA ALA A 156 13.10 -0.76 9.13
C ALA A 156 14.59 -0.58 9.48
N TRP A 157 15.13 0.65 9.44
CA TRP A 157 16.47 0.92 9.93
C TRP A 157 16.62 0.58 11.41
N ARG A 158 15.68 1.02 12.24
CA ARG A 158 15.74 0.82 13.69
C ARG A 158 15.32 -0.58 14.10
N MET A 159 14.34 -1.14 13.39
CA MET A 159 13.79 -2.47 13.69
C MET A 159 14.71 -3.61 13.25
N HIS A 160 15.40 -3.47 12.11
CA HIS A 160 16.13 -4.57 11.49
C HIS A 160 17.60 -4.22 11.23
N ALA A 161 17.87 -3.10 10.54
CA ALA A 161 19.23 -2.81 10.06
C ALA A 161 20.24 -2.51 11.19
N ILE A 162 19.91 -1.60 12.12
CA ILE A 162 20.81 -1.21 13.21
C ILE A 162 21.09 -2.39 14.17
N PRO A 163 20.08 -3.19 14.57
CA PRO A 163 20.33 -4.42 15.31
C PRO A 163 21.24 -5.40 14.56
N ALA A 164 21.02 -5.59 13.26
CA ALA A 164 21.84 -6.47 12.43
C ALA A 164 23.29 -5.98 12.31
N MET A 165 23.50 -4.68 12.07
CA MET A 165 24.83 -4.07 12.07
C MET A 165 25.58 -4.34 13.38
N THR A 166 24.89 -4.22 14.51
CA THR A 166 25.48 -4.44 15.84
C THR A 166 25.88 -5.91 16.03
N ARG A 167 25.03 -6.85 15.60
CA ARG A 167 25.33 -8.30 15.67
C ARG A 167 26.51 -8.69 14.77
N ALA A 168 26.56 -8.14 13.56
CA ALA A 168 27.62 -8.41 12.59
C ALA A 168 28.92 -7.62 12.85
N GLY A 169 28.94 -6.72 13.85
CA GLY A 169 30.08 -5.85 14.13
C GLY A 169 30.35 -4.82 13.02
N ILE A 170 29.38 -4.55 12.16
CA ILE A 170 29.50 -3.66 11.01
C ILE A 170 29.38 -2.21 11.46
N THR A 171 30.43 -1.43 11.24
CA THR A 171 30.42 0.00 11.49
C THR A 171 29.56 0.74 10.47
N THR A 172 29.09 1.94 10.84
CA THR A 172 28.39 2.82 9.91
C THR A 172 29.19 3.08 8.63
N ARG A 173 30.53 3.20 8.73
CA ARG A 173 31.40 3.42 7.58
C ARG A 173 31.43 2.23 6.63
N GLU A 174 31.53 1.01 7.16
CA GLU A 174 31.48 -0.22 6.36
C GLU A 174 30.10 -0.38 5.70
N MET A 175 29.03 -0.05 6.42
CA MET A 175 27.68 -0.04 5.86
C MET A 175 27.56 0.92 4.67
N TYR A 176 28.05 2.17 4.79
CA TYR A 176 28.05 3.12 3.65
C TYR A 176 28.87 2.62 2.46
N SER A 177 30.02 2.01 2.73
CA SER A 177 30.87 1.41 1.71
C SER A 177 30.13 0.29 0.96
N GLY A 178 29.49 -0.62 1.71
CA GLY A 178 28.71 -1.72 1.14
C GLY A 178 27.48 -1.26 0.36
N LEU A 179 26.84 -0.17 0.78
CA LEU A 179 25.73 0.44 0.03
C LEU A 179 26.18 1.22 -1.22
N GLN A 180 27.48 1.42 -1.42
CA GLN A 180 28.05 2.23 -2.49
C GLN A 180 27.48 3.67 -2.50
N THR A 181 27.31 4.26 -1.31
CA THR A 181 26.75 5.61 -1.17
C THR A 181 27.85 6.59 -0.75
N SER A 182 28.04 7.65 -1.53
CA SER A 182 29.13 8.62 -1.33
C SER A 182 28.94 9.56 -0.13
N TYR A 183 27.71 9.69 0.38
CA TYR A 183 27.38 10.62 1.47
C TYR A 183 27.13 9.87 2.78
N ALA A 184 28.05 10.03 3.74
CA ALA A 184 27.93 9.47 5.09
C ALA A 184 27.32 10.52 6.04
N GLY A 185 26.01 10.42 6.26
CA GLY A 185 25.28 11.33 7.16
C GLY A 185 24.04 10.67 7.76
N THR A 186 23.73 11.00 9.01
CA THR A 186 22.67 10.35 9.82
C THR A 186 21.27 10.43 9.20
N ALA A 187 21.03 11.36 8.27
CA ALA A 187 19.78 11.47 7.53
C ALA A 187 19.37 10.18 6.80
N ILE A 188 20.31 9.27 6.51
CA ILE A 188 20.01 7.96 5.90
C ILE A 188 18.96 7.16 6.69
N TYR A 189 19.00 7.24 8.02
CA TYR A 189 18.18 6.43 8.93
C TYR A 189 16.72 6.89 8.98
N GLU A 190 16.44 8.10 8.46
CA GLU A 190 15.11 8.68 8.36
C GLU A 190 14.53 8.53 6.93
N GLN A 191 15.28 7.92 6.01
CA GLN A 191 14.85 7.68 4.63
C GLN A 191 14.29 6.28 4.46
N ASN A 192 13.22 6.17 3.67
CA ASN A 192 12.71 4.89 3.21
C ASN A 192 13.79 4.15 2.38
N LEU A 193 13.74 2.83 2.43
CA LEU A 193 14.62 1.95 1.67
C LEU A 193 13.92 1.51 0.39
N SER A 194 14.51 1.74 -0.78
CA SER A 194 14.09 0.99 -1.97
C SER A 194 14.41 -0.50 -1.79
N ARG A 195 13.64 -1.39 -2.45
CA ARG A 195 13.88 -2.84 -2.44
C ARG A 195 15.34 -3.20 -2.73
N GLU A 196 15.93 -2.63 -3.79
CA GLU A 196 17.32 -2.86 -4.15
C GLU A 196 18.30 -2.40 -3.04
N ARG A 197 18.04 -1.24 -2.41
CA ARG A 197 18.88 -0.74 -1.32
C ARG A 197 18.75 -1.62 -0.08
N ALA A 198 17.54 -2.07 0.25
CA ALA A 198 17.31 -3.00 1.34
C ALA A 198 18.03 -4.33 1.09
N ARG A 199 18.00 -4.86 -0.14
CA ARG A 199 18.73 -6.08 -0.52
C ARG A 199 20.24 -5.94 -0.35
N ARG A 200 20.81 -4.80 -0.80
CA ARG A 200 22.23 -4.51 -0.56
C ARG A 200 22.54 -4.38 0.92
N LEU A 201 21.67 -3.71 1.67
CA LEU A 201 21.82 -3.57 3.11
C LEU A 201 21.81 -4.93 3.78
N ALA A 202 20.84 -5.79 3.45
CA ALA A 202 20.70 -7.16 3.95
C ALA A 202 21.97 -7.97 3.76
N ALA A 203 22.57 -7.90 2.56
CA ALA A 203 23.83 -8.58 2.27
C ALA A 203 25.02 -8.03 3.08
N VAL A 204 25.04 -6.73 3.37
CA VAL A 204 26.13 -6.07 4.12
C VAL A 204 26.04 -6.33 5.61
N VAL A 205 24.83 -6.40 6.16
CA VAL A 205 24.59 -6.56 7.61
C VAL A 205 24.15 -7.98 7.98
N GLU A 206 24.13 -8.88 7.00
CA GLU A 206 23.75 -10.30 7.14
C GLU A 206 22.40 -10.46 7.87
N SER A 207 21.34 -9.83 7.33
CA SER A 207 19.98 -9.88 7.90
C SER A 207 18.98 -10.51 6.94
N ASP A 208 18.52 -11.71 7.31
CA ASP A 208 17.45 -12.42 6.62
C ASP A 208 16.13 -11.64 6.64
N GLU A 209 15.84 -10.89 7.71
CA GLU A 209 14.63 -10.06 7.79
C GLU A 209 14.64 -8.92 6.77
N LEU A 210 15.80 -8.29 6.56
CA LEU A 210 15.94 -7.27 5.53
C LEU A 210 15.88 -7.87 4.13
N GLU A 211 16.41 -9.08 3.92
CA GLU A 211 16.31 -9.78 2.64
C GLU A 211 14.86 -10.15 2.33
N LEU A 212 14.12 -10.65 3.33
CA LEU A 212 12.68 -10.92 3.22
C LEU A 212 11.91 -9.65 2.86
N LEU A 213 12.14 -8.55 3.58
CA LEU A 213 11.51 -7.26 3.24
C LEU A 213 11.92 -6.76 1.85
N ALA A 214 13.16 -7.02 1.40
CA ALA A 214 13.63 -6.58 0.09
C ALA A 214 13.05 -7.39 -1.08
N THR A 215 12.56 -8.60 -0.83
CA THR A 215 12.12 -9.55 -1.85
C THR A 215 10.65 -9.94 -1.76
N SER A 216 9.95 -9.54 -0.70
CA SER A 216 8.52 -9.85 -0.52
C SER A 216 7.64 -9.16 -1.55
N ASP A 217 6.50 -9.79 -1.87
CA ASP A 217 5.45 -9.24 -2.73
C ASP A 217 4.48 -8.29 -1.99
N VAL A 218 4.81 -7.89 -0.75
CA VAL A 218 3.96 -7.02 0.09
C VAL A 218 4.37 -5.56 -0.09
N TYR A 219 3.45 -4.75 -0.61
CA TYR A 219 3.65 -3.32 -0.77
C TYR A 219 3.33 -2.54 0.51
N TRP A 220 4.18 -1.58 0.85
CA TRP A 220 3.93 -0.67 1.95
C TRP A 220 3.24 0.60 1.46
N ASP A 221 2.09 0.92 2.04
CA ASP A 221 1.39 2.18 1.80
C ASP A 221 1.27 2.99 3.10
N LYS A 222 1.21 4.31 2.97
CA LYS A 222 1.10 5.22 4.11
C LYS A 222 -0.37 5.56 4.34
N ILE A 223 -0.83 5.33 5.58
CA ILE A 223 -2.13 5.82 6.02
C ILE A 223 -2.18 7.35 5.85
N ARG A 224 -3.10 7.81 5.02
CA ARG A 224 -3.29 9.24 4.73
C ARG A 224 -4.29 9.89 5.68
N THR A 225 -5.37 9.19 5.96
CA THR A 225 -6.51 9.66 6.76
C THR A 225 -7.16 8.47 7.45
N ILE A 226 -7.66 8.70 8.66
CA ILE A 226 -8.53 7.76 9.38
C ILE A 226 -9.79 8.56 9.73
N SER A 227 -10.95 8.06 9.34
CA SER A 227 -12.24 8.71 9.60
C SER A 227 -13.26 7.67 10.08
N PRO A 228 -14.17 8.03 11.00
CA PRO A 228 -15.27 7.15 11.40
C PRO A 228 -16.18 6.84 10.21
N ASP A 229 -16.59 5.57 10.05
CA ASP A 229 -17.42 5.09 8.91
C ASP A 229 -18.86 4.74 9.32
N GLY A 230 -19.26 5.08 10.55
CA GLY A 230 -20.60 4.80 11.06
C GLY A 230 -20.74 3.46 11.77
N ILE A 231 -21.97 2.94 11.82
CA ILE A 231 -22.33 1.66 12.45
C ILE A 231 -22.86 0.74 11.36
N GLU A 232 -22.16 -0.35 11.11
CA GLU A 232 -22.51 -1.35 10.10
C GLU A 232 -22.21 -2.76 10.64
N ASP A 233 -22.81 -3.77 10.00
CA ASP A 233 -22.45 -5.16 10.27
C ASP A 233 -21.00 -5.41 9.83
N VAL A 234 -20.19 -5.93 10.74
CA VAL A 234 -18.79 -6.27 10.49
C VAL A 234 -18.60 -7.77 10.40
N TYR A 235 -17.69 -8.18 9.52
CA TYR A 235 -17.40 -9.57 9.24
C TYR A 235 -15.92 -9.83 9.46
N ASP A 236 -15.60 -11.07 9.85
CA ASP A 236 -14.23 -11.53 10.01
C ASP A 236 -14.09 -12.96 9.48
N LEU A 237 -12.87 -13.37 9.17
CA LEU A 237 -12.54 -14.71 8.72
C LEU A 237 -11.57 -15.36 9.71
N THR A 238 -11.76 -16.66 9.95
CA THR A 238 -10.72 -17.47 10.58
C THR A 238 -9.91 -18.16 9.48
N VAL A 239 -8.60 -17.97 9.52
CA VAL A 239 -7.60 -18.46 8.58
C VAL A 239 -6.56 -19.14 9.43
N ASP A 240 -6.31 -20.41 9.14
CA ASP A 240 -5.34 -21.22 9.86
C ASP A 240 -3.90 -20.75 9.56
N ASP A 241 -2.98 -21.10 10.46
CA ASP A 241 -1.54 -20.79 10.45
C ASP A 241 -1.15 -19.31 10.55
N LEU A 242 -1.47 -18.53 9.51
CA LEU A 242 -0.98 -17.16 9.37
C LEU A 242 -1.91 -16.12 9.99
N HIS A 243 -3.17 -16.49 10.23
CA HIS A 243 -4.19 -15.63 10.85
C HIS A 243 -4.32 -14.25 10.17
N ASN A 244 -4.15 -14.19 8.85
CA ASN A 244 -4.35 -12.98 8.06
C ASN A 244 -4.89 -13.30 6.66
N PHE A 245 -5.55 -12.32 6.04
CA PHE A 245 -6.11 -12.41 4.69
C PHE A 245 -6.09 -11.06 3.98
N VAL A 246 -6.42 -11.06 2.69
CA VAL A 246 -6.51 -9.83 1.89
C VAL A 246 -7.96 -9.35 1.85
N ALA A 247 -8.20 -8.11 2.28
CA ALA A 247 -9.47 -7.42 2.15
C ALA A 247 -9.25 -6.02 1.58
N GLY A 248 -9.98 -5.66 0.51
CA GLY A 248 -9.84 -4.33 -0.10
C GLY A 248 -8.42 -4.00 -0.57
N ASN A 249 -7.67 -5.00 -1.04
CA ASN A 249 -6.25 -4.91 -1.44
C ASN A 249 -5.27 -4.62 -0.28
N VAL A 250 -5.70 -4.83 0.97
CA VAL A 250 -4.86 -4.68 2.17
C VAL A 250 -4.79 -6.01 2.90
N ILE A 251 -3.62 -6.34 3.44
CA ILE A 251 -3.45 -7.50 4.33
C ILE A 251 -4.00 -7.11 5.71
N VAL A 252 -5.01 -7.83 6.17
CA VAL A 252 -5.65 -7.66 7.47
C VAL A 252 -5.43 -8.91 8.32
N HIS A 253 -5.21 -8.73 9.61
CA HIS A 253 -5.09 -9.84 10.56
C HIS A 253 -6.48 -10.22 11.09
N ASN A 254 -6.72 -11.51 11.34
CA ASN A 254 -7.94 -12.02 11.94
C ASN A 254 -8.09 -11.45 13.35
N SER A 255 -9.30 -11.16 13.79
CA SER A 255 -9.49 -10.26 14.92
C SER A 255 -9.32 -10.92 16.28
N ILE A 256 -8.08 -11.11 16.72
CA ILE A 256 -7.71 -11.33 18.13
C ILE A 256 -8.21 -10.17 19.01
N GLU A 257 -8.28 -8.97 18.45
CA GLU A 257 -8.80 -7.77 19.11
C GLU A 257 -10.31 -7.80 19.34
N GLN A 258 -11.10 -8.51 18.53
CA GLN A 258 -12.55 -8.63 18.77
C GLN A 258 -12.88 -9.51 19.98
N ASP A 259 -12.10 -10.57 20.20
CA ASP A 259 -12.27 -11.47 21.35
C ASP A 259 -11.66 -10.91 22.64
N ALA A 260 -10.67 -10.02 22.53
CA ALA A 260 -10.02 -9.44 23.69
C ALA A 260 -11.00 -8.68 24.61
N ASP A 261 -10.97 -8.99 25.91
CA ASP A 261 -11.68 -8.19 26.93
C ASP A 261 -11.05 -6.81 27.09
N VAL A 262 -9.72 -6.73 26.93
CA VAL A 262 -8.93 -5.50 27.03
C VAL A 262 -7.87 -5.48 25.93
N VAL A 263 -7.77 -4.37 25.20
CA VAL A 263 -6.69 -4.11 24.23
C VAL A 263 -5.91 -2.90 24.72
N MET A 264 -4.61 -3.08 24.91
CA MET A 264 -3.69 -2.04 25.35
C MET A 264 -2.55 -1.86 24.35
N PHE A 265 -2.25 -0.62 24.00
CA PHE A 265 -1.04 -0.27 23.25
C PHE A 265 -0.04 0.39 24.19
N LEU A 266 1.21 -0.06 24.15
CA LEU A 266 2.31 0.58 24.84
C LEU A 266 3.07 1.47 23.86
N PHE A 267 3.09 2.77 24.11
CA PHE A 267 3.84 3.74 23.33
C PHE A 267 4.93 4.38 24.20
N ARG A 268 6.12 4.53 23.65
CA ARG A 268 7.24 5.18 24.33
C ARG A 268 7.79 6.28 23.44
N PRO A 269 7.40 7.55 23.65
CA PRO A 269 7.86 8.65 22.81
C PRO A 269 9.39 8.67 22.68
N ASP A 270 10.08 8.46 23.81
CA ASP A 270 11.53 8.45 23.94
C ASP A 270 12.26 7.31 23.21
N TYR A 271 11.54 6.27 22.79
CA TYR A 271 12.04 5.17 21.97
C TYR A 271 12.06 5.55 20.48
N TYR A 272 11.10 6.37 20.04
CA TYR A 272 10.97 6.81 18.66
C TYR A 272 11.60 8.19 18.41
N LYS A 273 11.67 9.05 19.41
CA LYS A 273 12.36 10.35 19.35
C LYS A 273 12.97 10.62 20.72
N SER A 274 14.31 10.63 20.79
CA SER A 274 15.06 10.70 22.04
C SER A 274 14.69 11.87 22.95
N ASP A 275 14.22 12.96 22.34
CA ASP A 275 14.02 14.25 23.01
C ASP A 275 12.57 14.44 23.48
N GLU A 276 11.67 13.51 23.13
CA GLU A 276 10.24 13.58 23.46
C GLU A 276 9.96 12.77 24.73
N LYS A 277 9.50 13.46 25.79
CA LYS A 277 9.11 12.89 27.11
C LYS A 277 10.05 11.75 27.60
N PRO A 278 11.35 12.02 27.84
CA PRO A 278 12.32 10.99 28.20
C PRO A 278 11.92 10.24 29.47
N GLY A 279 11.94 8.90 29.41
CA GLY A 279 11.56 8.05 30.55
C GLY A 279 10.05 7.99 30.83
N VAL A 280 9.20 8.49 29.92
CA VAL A 280 7.74 8.32 29.99
C VAL A 280 7.31 7.25 28.99
N ALA A 281 6.38 6.40 29.42
CA ALA A 281 5.66 5.46 28.57
C ALA A 281 4.16 5.73 28.70
N GLU A 282 3.44 5.69 27.58
CA GLU A 282 2.00 5.85 27.50
C GLU A 282 1.38 4.45 27.31
N VAL A 283 0.43 4.09 28.16
CA VAL A 283 -0.41 2.89 28.01
C VAL A 283 -1.78 3.37 27.53
N HIS A 284 -2.13 3.06 26.30
CA HIS A 284 -3.42 3.36 25.73
C HIS A 284 -4.33 2.14 25.85
N VAL A 285 -5.29 2.19 26.76
CA VAL A 285 -6.39 1.23 26.84
C VAL A 285 -7.37 1.58 25.72
N ALA A 286 -7.26 0.91 24.59
CA ALA A 286 -8.08 1.16 23.41
C ALA A 286 -9.41 0.40 23.42
N LYS A 287 -9.45 -0.74 24.13
CA LYS A 287 -10.67 -1.52 24.35
C LYS A 287 -10.69 -2.00 25.79
N HIS A 288 -11.85 -1.91 26.44
CA HIS A 288 -12.10 -2.54 27.73
C HIS A 288 -13.60 -2.87 27.84
N ARG A 289 -13.98 -4.15 27.80
CA ARG A 289 -15.40 -4.56 27.81
C ARG A 289 -16.12 -4.19 29.12
N ASN A 290 -15.40 -4.30 30.24
CA ASN A 290 -15.92 -4.07 31.59
C ASN A 290 -15.36 -2.81 32.28
N GLY A 291 -14.86 -1.83 31.54
CA GLY A 291 -14.16 -0.70 32.15
C GLY A 291 -13.82 0.43 31.18
N PRO A 292 -13.24 1.52 31.68
CA PRO A 292 -12.95 2.70 30.87
C PRO A 292 -11.76 2.46 29.93
N THR A 293 -11.80 3.13 28.78
CA THR A 293 -10.66 3.33 27.89
C THR A 293 -9.96 4.63 28.23
N GLY A 294 -8.71 4.80 27.77
CA GLY A 294 -7.95 6.02 28.02
C GLY A 294 -6.44 5.82 27.93
N THR A 295 -5.70 6.91 28.11
CA THR A 295 -4.23 6.90 28.13
C THR A 295 -3.74 7.08 29.56
N ILE A 296 -2.82 6.23 29.98
CA ILE A 296 -2.17 6.28 31.29
C ILE A 296 -0.68 6.54 31.05
N GLU A 297 -0.14 7.61 31.60
CA GLU A 297 1.29 7.87 31.57
C GLU A 297 2.00 7.19 32.75
N LEU A 298 3.06 6.45 32.43
CA LEU A 298 3.90 5.73 33.38
C LEU A 298 5.34 6.21 33.25
N LYS A 299 6.09 6.15 34.36
CA LYS A 299 7.54 6.34 34.34
C LYS A 299 8.19 5.02 33.96
N PHE A 300 8.96 5.01 32.87
CA PHE A 300 9.73 3.85 32.43
C PHE A 300 11.20 3.96 32.84
N ARG A 301 11.70 2.96 33.58
CA ARG A 301 13.12 2.81 33.88
C ARG A 301 13.76 1.76 32.99
N ARG A 302 14.56 2.23 32.03
CA ARG A 302 15.26 1.43 31.01
C ARG A 302 16.19 0.38 31.62
N ASP A 303 16.89 0.73 32.69
CA ASP A 303 17.92 -0.11 33.30
C ASP A 303 17.37 -1.31 34.09
N HIS A 304 16.07 -1.30 34.39
CA HIS A 304 15.38 -2.40 35.05
C HIS A 304 14.22 -2.96 34.23
N THR A 305 13.94 -2.40 33.05
CA THR A 305 12.75 -2.70 32.22
C THR A 305 11.46 -2.71 33.06
N ARG A 306 11.27 -1.65 33.87
CA ARG A 306 10.13 -1.54 34.81
C ARG A 306 9.37 -0.24 34.62
N PHE A 307 8.05 -0.33 34.83
CA PHE A 307 7.12 0.80 34.84
C PHE A 307 6.77 1.16 36.28
N TYR A 308 6.68 2.46 36.55
CA TYR A 308 6.27 3.01 37.83
C TYR A 308 5.17 4.05 37.59
N ASN A 309 4.39 4.33 38.63
CA ASN A 309 3.45 5.43 38.58
C ASN A 309 4.20 6.74 38.31
N LEU A 310 3.71 7.52 37.36
CA LEU A 310 4.25 8.85 37.09
C LEU A 310 3.69 9.81 38.14
N GLU A 311 4.47 10.11 39.18
CA GLU A 311 4.10 11.13 40.16
C GLU A 311 4.04 12.51 39.48
N THR A 312 2.83 13.04 39.28
CA THR A 312 2.60 14.36 38.69
C THR A 312 2.37 15.45 39.74
N ARG A 313 2.28 15.10 41.02
CA ARG A 313 2.11 16.05 42.14
C ARG A 313 2.80 15.55 43.40
N ARG A 314 3.78 16.29 43.91
CA ARG A 314 4.17 16.18 45.33
C ARG A 314 3.05 16.82 46.15
N PRO A 315 2.46 16.13 47.15
CA PRO A 315 1.70 16.84 48.16
C PRO A 315 2.62 17.89 48.82
N GLU A 316 2.13 19.11 48.98
CA GLU A 316 2.80 20.10 49.84
C GLU A 316 2.94 19.47 51.24
N PRO A 317 4.14 19.51 51.86
CA PRO A 317 4.30 18.95 53.20
C PRO A 317 3.37 19.69 54.18
N GLY A 318 2.34 19.00 54.67
CA GLY A 318 1.46 19.50 55.74
C GLY A 318 -0.05 19.55 55.45
N THR A 319 -0.58 18.87 54.43
CA THR A 319 -2.04 18.70 54.28
C THR A 319 -2.41 17.23 54.18
N GLU A 320 -2.64 16.62 55.34
CA GLU A 320 -3.57 15.50 55.53
C GLU A 320 -4.90 16.05 56.07
#